data_AF-A0AAN7HJG9-F1
#
_entry.id   AF-A0AAN7HJG9-F1
#
_cell.length_a   1.000
_cell.length_b   1.000
_cell.length_c   1.000
_cell.angle_alpha   90.00
_cell.angle_beta   90.00
_cell.angle_gamma   90.00
#
_symmetry.space_group_name_H-M   'P 1'
#
loop_
_entity.id
_entity.type
_entity.pdbx_description
1 polymer ?
#
loop_
_entity_poly.entity_id
_entity_poly.type
_entity_poly.pdbx_seq_one_letter_code
_entity_poly.pdbx_strand_id
1 'polypeptide(L)'
;MNNWSRAFYHYIATCCMFADEEYEKSALEFMQIPGILKRKRHLGGRLLPNEIFAERKIKHWKAKANNATVLDGPTLKRVVVVHPLWELIYLWNGFSQLTASTLQLLKQTIETSLATLSKEDIGTDMSQLYLLLGVSVRELGDFDLADMYLRQSIRSEDMKCEDRWVTPHALYEMAALCCFRIMQTKDVYQQLKLYKEAHEWIRKSEKHLAHRVNHLQQQQQQQQQYPHPQEAESVTSDNTGDSDWDSRLHVRCQLLIEKLEDFRL
;
A
#
# COMPACT_ATOMS: atom_id res chain seq x y z
N MET A 1 -4.16 -2.50 25.35
CA MET A 1 -5.28 -3.09 24.59
C MET A 1 -5.31 -2.41 23.24
N ASN A 2 -5.19 -3.16 22.15
CA ASN A 2 -5.14 -2.59 20.79
C ASN A 2 -6.49 -1.96 20.45
N ASN A 3 -6.53 -0.63 20.33
CA ASN A 3 -7.72 0.15 19.98
C ASN A 3 -8.01 0.09 18.47
N TRP A 4 -8.01 -1.10 17.87
CA TRP A 4 -8.50 -1.24 16.50
C TRP A 4 -10.02 -1.16 16.50
N SER A 5 -10.58 -0.47 15.50
CA SER A 5 -12.03 -0.44 15.39
C SER A 5 -12.55 -1.83 15.05
N ARG A 6 -13.79 -2.10 15.48
CA ARG A 6 -14.46 -3.38 15.18
C ARG A 6 -14.48 -3.69 13.69
N ALA A 7 -14.73 -2.68 12.85
CA ALA A 7 -14.78 -2.85 11.41
C ALA A 7 -13.40 -3.19 10.82
N PHE A 8 -12.33 -2.57 11.32
CA PHE A 8 -10.99 -2.85 10.82
C PHE A 8 -10.45 -4.20 11.30
N TYR A 9 -10.77 -4.61 12.53
CA TYR A 9 -10.49 -5.97 12.99
C TYR A 9 -11.19 -7.02 12.12
N HIS A 10 -12.46 -6.76 11.77
CA HIS A 10 -13.22 -7.58 10.84
C HIS A 10 -12.51 -7.67 9.48
N TYR A 11 -12.06 -6.54 8.92
CA TYR A 11 -11.30 -6.50 7.67
C TYR A 11 -10.05 -7.39 7.72
N ILE A 12 -9.23 -7.29 8.76
CA ILE A 12 -8.01 -8.10 8.91
C ILE A 12 -8.36 -9.59 9.00
N ALA A 13 -9.35 -9.95 9.81
CA ALA A 13 -9.79 -11.34 9.92
C ALA A 13 -10.25 -11.90 8.56
N THR A 14 -10.96 -11.10 7.78
CA THR A 14 -11.39 -11.47 6.42
C THR A 14 -10.22 -11.59 5.44
N CYS A 15 -9.16 -10.78 5.61
CA CYS A 15 -7.92 -10.92 4.83
C CYS A 15 -7.20 -12.24 5.14
N CYS A 16 -7.24 -12.72 6.38
CA CYS A 16 -6.72 -14.04 6.74
C CYS A 16 -7.56 -15.16 6.12
N MET A 17 -8.90 -15.06 6.16
CA MET A 17 -9.78 -16.04 5.47
C MET A 17 -9.50 -16.09 3.96
N PHE A 18 -9.22 -14.94 3.33
CA PHE A 18 -8.80 -14.91 1.93
C PHE A 18 -7.48 -15.64 1.71
N ALA A 19 -6.52 -15.49 2.63
CA ALA A 19 -5.22 -16.16 2.59
C ALA A 19 -5.33 -17.68 2.72
N ASP A 20 -6.28 -18.14 3.53
CA ASP A 20 -6.59 -19.56 3.74
C ASP A 20 -7.47 -20.15 2.61
N GLU A 21 -7.64 -19.40 1.51
CA GLU A 21 -8.45 -19.77 0.34
C GLU A 21 -9.95 -20.01 0.63
N GLU A 22 -10.45 -19.54 1.78
CA GLU A 22 -11.89 -19.55 2.14
C GLU A 22 -12.64 -18.41 1.40
N TYR A 23 -12.61 -18.40 0.06
CA TYR A 23 -13.08 -17.28 -0.75
C TYR A 23 -14.57 -16.96 -0.58
N GLU A 24 -15.43 -17.98 -0.49
CA GLU A 24 -16.87 -17.79 -0.30
C GLU A 24 -17.17 -17.06 1.02
N LYS A 25 -16.52 -17.48 2.10
CA LYS A 25 -16.66 -16.87 3.41
C LYS A 25 -16.02 -15.49 3.43
N SER A 26 -14.83 -15.34 2.84
CA SER A 26 -14.16 -14.06 2.73
C SER A 26 -15.03 -13.03 2.00
N ALA A 27 -15.68 -13.42 0.90
CA ALA A 27 -16.60 -12.57 0.15
C ALA A 27 -17.81 -12.14 1.00
N LEU A 28 -18.43 -13.09 1.72
CA LEU A 28 -19.52 -12.79 2.65
C LEU A 28 -19.10 -11.76 3.70
N GLU A 29 -17.95 -11.96 4.34
CA GLU A 29 -17.47 -11.09 5.41
C GLU A 29 -17.04 -9.71 4.90
N PHE A 30 -16.37 -9.61 3.74
CA PHE A 30 -16.03 -8.32 3.12
C PHE A 30 -17.29 -7.51 2.83
N MET A 31 -18.37 -8.16 2.37
CA MET A 31 -19.62 -7.47 2.06
C MET A 31 -20.36 -6.94 3.30
N GLN A 32 -20.05 -7.44 4.51
CA GLN A 32 -20.62 -6.91 5.77
C GLN A 32 -19.97 -5.59 6.21
N ILE A 33 -18.70 -5.38 5.91
CA ILE A 33 -17.90 -4.24 6.42
C ILE A 33 -18.50 -2.89 6.00
N PRO A 34 -18.86 -2.64 4.71
CA PRO A 34 -19.50 -1.38 4.32
C PRO A 34 -20.78 -1.09 5.09
N GLY A 35 -21.56 -2.12 5.47
CA GLY A 35 -22.76 -1.96 6.29
C GLY A 35 -22.45 -1.49 7.72
N ILE A 36 -21.38 -2.00 8.32
CA ILE A 36 -20.90 -1.57 9.65
C ILE A 36 -20.45 -0.11 9.60
N LEU A 37 -19.69 0.27 8.57
CA LEU A 37 -19.16 1.63 8.39
C LEU A 37 -20.28 2.63 8.10
N LYS A 38 -21.23 2.28 7.23
CA LYS A 38 -22.42 3.09 6.95
C LYS A 38 -23.24 3.35 8.21
N ARG A 39 -23.45 2.33 9.04
CA ARG A 39 -24.13 2.50 10.35
C ARG A 39 -23.37 3.47 11.25
N LYS A 40 -22.04 3.36 11.32
CA LYS A 40 -21.21 4.27 12.11
C LYS A 40 -21.36 5.72 11.64
N ARG A 41 -21.31 5.98 10.32
CA ARG A 41 -21.58 7.31 9.74
C ARG A 41 -22.97 7.84 10.12
N HIS A 42 -24.01 7.01 9.98
CA HIS A 42 -25.38 7.41 10.34
C HIS A 42 -25.56 7.79 11.81
N LEU A 43 -24.78 7.19 12.70
CA LEU A 43 -24.76 7.52 14.13
C LEU A 43 -23.87 8.73 14.45
N GLY A 44 -23.40 9.47 13.44
CA GLY A 44 -22.53 10.64 13.60
C GLY A 44 -21.07 10.30 13.88
N GLY A 45 -20.67 9.02 13.76
CA GLY A 45 -19.30 8.58 13.98
C GLY A 45 -18.41 8.84 12.77
N ARG A 46 -17.28 9.51 12.98
CA ARG A 46 -16.23 9.66 11.96
C ARG A 46 -15.49 8.34 11.73
N LEU A 47 -15.20 8.02 10.47
CA LEU A 47 -14.37 6.86 10.15
C LEU A 47 -12.90 7.14 10.47
N LEU A 48 -12.20 6.12 10.95
CA LEU A 48 -10.75 6.14 11.12
C LEU A 48 -10.06 5.90 9.77
N PRO A 49 -8.81 6.37 9.55
CA PRO A 49 -8.10 6.17 8.28
C PRO A 49 -8.08 4.71 7.82
N ASN A 50 -7.83 3.76 8.73
CA ASN A 50 -7.82 2.32 8.44
C ASN A 50 -9.20 1.78 8.02
N GLU A 51 -10.29 2.37 8.53
CA GLU A 51 -11.65 2.00 8.10
C GLU A 51 -11.95 2.51 6.69
N ILE A 52 -11.52 3.73 6.38
CA ILE A 52 -11.64 4.32 5.04
C ILE A 52 -10.82 3.50 4.04
N PHE A 53 -9.60 3.12 4.42
CA PHE A 53 -8.76 2.20 3.64
C PHE A 53 -9.49 0.88 3.35
N ALA A 54 -10.01 0.20 4.36
CA ALA A 54 -10.74 -1.06 4.19
C ALA A 54 -11.97 -0.91 3.27
N GLU A 55 -12.77 0.15 3.46
CA GLU A 55 -13.92 0.43 2.60
C GLU A 55 -13.52 0.66 1.14
N ARG A 56 -12.43 1.41 0.94
CA ARG A 56 -11.88 1.71 -0.39
C ARG A 56 -11.42 0.45 -1.12
N LYS A 57 -10.69 -0.46 -0.44
CA LYS A 57 -10.27 -1.73 -1.05
C LYS A 57 -11.47 -2.56 -1.51
N ILE A 58 -12.51 -2.65 -0.67
CA ILE A 58 -13.74 -3.38 -1.02
C ILE A 58 -14.46 -2.72 -2.20
N LYS A 59 -14.55 -1.38 -2.22
CA LYS A 59 -15.13 -0.61 -3.34
C LYS A 59 -14.35 -0.84 -4.64
N HIS A 60 -13.02 -0.85 -4.58
CA HIS A 60 -12.14 -1.14 -5.71
C HIS A 60 -12.41 -2.53 -6.31
N TRP A 61 -12.48 -3.56 -5.46
CA TRP A 61 -12.80 -4.92 -5.91
C TRP A 61 -14.19 -5.03 -6.55
N LYS A 62 -15.19 -4.33 -6.00
CA LYS A 62 -16.53 -4.24 -6.62
C LYS A 62 -16.49 -3.55 -7.98
N ALA A 63 -15.70 -2.49 -8.13
CA ALA A 63 -15.53 -1.80 -9.41
C ALA A 63 -14.90 -2.73 -10.47
N LYS A 64 -13.84 -3.46 -10.09
CA LYS A 64 -13.22 -4.50 -10.94
C LYS A 64 -14.16 -5.66 -11.26
N ALA A 65 -15.17 -5.90 -10.42
CA ALA A 65 -16.24 -6.85 -10.67
C ALA A 65 -17.40 -6.26 -11.49
N ASN A 66 -17.14 -5.34 -12.43
CA ASN A 66 -18.17 -4.65 -13.23
C ASN A 66 -19.23 -3.94 -12.37
N ASN A 67 -18.80 -3.30 -11.27
CA ASN A 67 -19.68 -2.67 -10.29
C ASN A 67 -20.72 -3.64 -9.68
N ALA A 68 -20.34 -4.92 -9.50
CA ALA A 68 -21.21 -5.91 -8.89
C ALA A 68 -21.76 -5.43 -7.54
N THR A 69 -23.05 -5.64 -7.34
CA THR A 69 -23.70 -5.28 -6.07
C THR A 69 -23.16 -6.13 -4.92
N VAL A 70 -22.86 -7.41 -5.20
CA VAL A 70 -22.35 -8.42 -4.26
C VAL A 70 -21.16 -9.13 -4.89
N LEU A 71 -20.12 -9.39 -4.10
CA LEU A 71 -19.01 -10.25 -4.48
C LEU A 71 -19.31 -11.67 -3.97
N ASP A 72 -19.19 -12.67 -4.84
CA ASP A 72 -19.11 -14.08 -4.44
C ASP A 72 -17.65 -14.55 -4.38
N GLY A 73 -17.40 -15.76 -3.87
CA GLY A 73 -16.05 -16.31 -3.72
C GLY A 73 -15.24 -16.33 -5.04
N PRO A 74 -15.78 -16.92 -6.13
CA PRO A 74 -15.09 -16.95 -7.41
C PRO A 74 -14.80 -15.56 -7.99
N THR A 75 -15.75 -14.62 -7.89
CA THR A 75 -15.55 -13.24 -8.35
C THR A 75 -14.50 -12.54 -7.51
N LEU A 76 -14.56 -12.68 -6.18
CA LEU A 76 -13.56 -12.11 -5.27
C LEU A 76 -12.15 -12.62 -5.64
N LYS A 77 -11.97 -13.93 -5.78
CA LYS A 77 -10.69 -14.53 -6.18
C LYS A 77 -10.15 -13.95 -7.49
N ARG A 78 -11.04 -13.67 -8.46
CA ARG A 78 -10.65 -13.10 -9.76
C ARG A 78 -10.25 -11.63 -9.67
N VAL A 79 -10.97 -10.81 -8.91
CA VAL A 79 -10.79 -9.35 -8.91
C VAL A 79 -9.76 -8.86 -7.90
N VAL A 80 -9.48 -9.66 -6.85
CA VAL A 80 -8.44 -9.39 -5.86
C VAL A 80 -7.10 -9.85 -6.41
N VAL A 81 -6.43 -8.95 -7.13
CA VAL A 81 -5.13 -9.25 -7.77
C VAL A 81 -3.97 -9.11 -6.77
N VAL A 82 -4.02 -8.09 -5.90
CA VAL A 82 -3.08 -7.94 -4.79
C VAL A 82 -3.65 -8.63 -3.57
N HIS A 83 -2.92 -9.58 -3.01
CA HIS A 83 -3.33 -10.29 -1.81
C HIS A 83 -3.44 -9.32 -0.62
N PRO A 84 -4.63 -9.15 0.00
CA PRO A 84 -4.84 -8.09 0.99
C PRO A 84 -4.05 -8.32 2.26
N LEU A 85 -3.84 -9.57 2.68
CA LEU A 85 -2.94 -9.87 3.81
C LEU A 85 -1.48 -9.44 3.55
N TRP A 86 -0.94 -9.65 2.35
CA TRP A 86 0.44 -9.26 2.03
C TRP A 86 0.59 -7.73 1.97
N GLU A 87 -0.41 -7.03 1.46
CA GLU A 87 -0.50 -5.57 1.55
C GLU A 87 -0.43 -5.09 3.01
N LEU A 88 -1.22 -5.69 3.91
CA LEU A 88 -1.18 -5.36 5.33
C LEU A 88 0.18 -5.71 5.96
N ILE A 89 0.76 -6.87 5.65
CA ILE A 89 2.10 -7.23 6.16
C ILE A 89 3.13 -6.19 5.72
N TYR A 90 3.05 -5.68 4.49
CA TYR A 90 3.94 -4.62 3.99
C TYR A 90 3.75 -3.30 4.76
N LEU A 91 2.51 -2.83 4.85
CA LEU A 91 2.17 -1.55 5.49
C LEU A 91 2.56 -1.52 7.00
N TRP A 92 2.62 -2.70 7.64
CA TRP A 92 3.11 -2.86 9.01
C TRP A 92 4.59 -3.24 9.13
N ASN A 93 5.36 -3.13 8.06
CA ASN A 93 6.80 -3.44 8.04
C ASN A 93 7.11 -4.88 8.51
N GLY A 94 6.26 -5.84 8.13
CA GLY A 94 6.36 -7.24 8.54
C GLY A 94 7.15 -8.15 7.59
N PHE A 95 7.59 -7.66 6.43
CA PHE A 95 8.25 -8.49 5.40
C PHE A 95 9.54 -9.15 5.90
N SER A 96 10.32 -8.46 6.74
CA SER A 96 11.57 -9.00 7.32
C SER A 96 11.33 -10.14 8.32
N GLN A 97 10.09 -10.37 8.75
CA GLN A 97 9.70 -11.46 9.64
C GLN A 97 9.18 -12.69 8.87
N LEU A 98 9.02 -12.58 7.54
CA LEU A 98 8.57 -13.69 6.71
C LEU A 98 9.69 -14.69 6.48
N THR A 99 9.33 -15.98 6.45
CA THR A 99 10.29 -17.02 6.10
C THR A 99 10.67 -16.95 4.62
N ALA A 100 11.84 -17.44 4.25
CA ALA A 100 12.25 -17.56 2.85
C ALA A 100 11.22 -18.33 2.00
N SER A 101 10.62 -19.38 2.56
CA SER A 101 9.57 -20.16 1.88
C SER A 101 8.31 -19.33 1.59
N THR A 102 7.89 -18.50 2.55
CA THR A 102 6.74 -17.60 2.39
C THR A 102 7.04 -16.52 1.36
N LEU A 103 8.25 -15.95 1.36
CA LEU A 103 8.69 -14.96 0.38
C LEU A 103 8.76 -15.54 -1.03
N GLN A 104 9.24 -16.78 -1.19
CA GLN A 104 9.24 -17.49 -2.47
C GLN A 104 7.83 -17.75 -2.99
N LEU A 105 6.92 -18.20 -2.12
CA LEU A 105 5.51 -18.38 -2.47
C LEU A 105 4.88 -17.06 -2.94
N LEU A 106 5.07 -15.98 -2.17
CA LEU A 106 4.59 -14.65 -2.52
C LEU A 106 5.12 -14.22 -3.90
N LYS A 107 6.44 -14.33 -4.10
CA LYS A 107 7.10 -14.03 -5.38
C LYS A 107 6.46 -14.79 -6.53
N GLN A 108 6.36 -16.11 -6.41
CA GLN A 108 5.82 -16.98 -7.45
C GLN A 108 4.36 -16.65 -7.77
N THR A 109 3.55 -16.39 -6.74
CA THR A 109 2.14 -16.02 -6.93
C THR A 109 2.01 -14.71 -7.69
N ILE A 110 2.78 -13.67 -7.32
CA ILE A 110 2.71 -12.39 -8.04
C ILE A 110 3.25 -12.52 -9.47
N GLU A 111 4.36 -13.22 -9.69
CA GLU A 111 4.89 -13.47 -11.04
C GLU A 111 3.88 -14.23 -11.92
N THR A 112 3.19 -15.21 -11.35
CA THR A 112 2.13 -15.95 -12.05
C THR A 112 0.98 -15.02 -12.41
N SER A 113 0.52 -14.16 -11.50
CA SER A 113 -0.52 -13.16 -11.79
C SER A 113 -0.09 -12.21 -12.91
N LEU A 114 1.15 -11.71 -12.88
CA LEU A 114 1.70 -10.83 -13.93
C LEU A 114 1.82 -11.52 -15.30
N ALA A 115 2.04 -12.83 -15.32
CA ALA A 115 2.17 -13.61 -16.55
C ALA A 115 0.82 -14.09 -17.13
N THR A 116 -0.18 -14.29 -16.28
CA THR A 116 -1.46 -14.92 -16.67
C THR A 116 -2.60 -13.93 -16.85
N LEU A 117 -2.60 -12.81 -16.13
CA LEU A 117 -3.64 -11.79 -16.23
C LEU A 117 -3.29 -10.76 -17.31
N SER A 118 -4.32 -10.22 -17.98
CA SER A 118 -4.13 -9.11 -18.90
C SER A 118 -3.73 -7.84 -18.14
N LYS A 119 -3.12 -6.87 -18.84
CA LYS A 119 -2.77 -5.58 -18.22
C LYS A 119 -4.02 -4.84 -17.76
N GLU A 120 -5.13 -5.03 -18.47
CA GLU A 120 -6.44 -4.48 -18.17
C GLU A 120 -7.03 -5.07 -16.89
N ASP A 121 -6.90 -6.40 -16.69
CA ASP A 121 -7.38 -7.09 -15.49
C ASP A 121 -6.58 -6.69 -14.23
N ILE A 122 -5.27 -6.48 -14.38
CA ILE A 122 -4.43 -5.96 -13.29
C ILE A 122 -4.77 -4.49 -13.04
N GLY A 123 -4.79 -3.67 -14.09
CA GLY A 123 -5.14 -2.26 -14.04
C GLY A 123 -4.25 -1.46 -13.08
N THR A 124 -4.88 -0.69 -12.19
CA THR A 124 -4.22 0.20 -11.24
C THR A 124 -3.37 -0.51 -10.18
N ASP A 125 -3.53 -1.83 -10.02
CA ASP A 125 -2.84 -2.63 -9.01
C ASP A 125 -1.38 -2.96 -9.41
N MET A 126 -1.00 -2.68 -10.66
CA MET A 126 0.30 -3.05 -11.24
C MET A 126 1.48 -2.49 -10.42
N SER A 127 1.42 -1.22 -10.03
CA SER A 127 2.47 -0.58 -9.22
C SER A 127 2.68 -1.30 -7.89
N GLN A 128 1.59 -1.73 -7.25
CA GLN A 128 1.64 -2.40 -5.95
C GLN A 128 2.21 -3.81 -6.04
N LEU A 129 1.86 -4.58 -7.07
CA LEU A 129 2.44 -5.91 -7.29
C LEU A 129 3.97 -5.84 -7.42
N TYR A 130 4.47 -4.88 -8.19
CA TYR A 130 5.91 -4.67 -8.35
C TYR A 130 6.59 -4.19 -7.07
N LEU A 131 5.91 -3.38 -6.25
CA LEU A 131 6.42 -2.99 -4.93
C LEU A 131 6.62 -4.23 -4.05
N LEU A 132 5.59 -5.07 -3.92
CA LEU A 132 5.65 -6.28 -3.09
C LEU A 132 6.69 -7.28 -3.62
N LEU A 133 6.81 -7.43 -4.95
CA LEU A 133 7.88 -8.24 -5.56
C LEU A 133 9.27 -7.72 -5.21
N GLY A 134 9.51 -6.42 -5.39
CA GLY A 134 10.80 -5.80 -5.13
C GLY A 134 11.24 -5.95 -3.67
N VAL A 135 10.31 -5.77 -2.73
CA VAL A 135 10.56 -5.99 -1.31
C VAL A 135 10.84 -7.48 -1.05
N SER A 136 10.06 -8.38 -1.63
CA SER A 136 10.23 -9.83 -1.42
C SER A 136 11.59 -10.34 -1.86
N VAL A 137 12.03 -9.98 -3.06
CA VAL A 137 13.32 -10.44 -3.59
C VAL A 137 14.49 -9.78 -2.89
N ARG A 138 14.33 -8.55 -2.37
CA ARG A 138 15.32 -7.95 -1.48
C ARG A 138 15.49 -8.74 -0.18
N GLU A 139 14.39 -9.12 0.48
CA GLU A 139 14.47 -9.95 1.70
C GLU A 139 15.07 -11.35 1.41
N LEU A 140 14.93 -11.85 0.17
CA LEU A 140 15.62 -13.05 -0.31
C LEU A 140 17.10 -12.84 -0.69
N GLY A 141 17.60 -11.59 -0.65
CA GLY A 141 18.98 -11.23 -0.96
C GLY A 141 19.29 -10.93 -2.43
N ASP A 142 18.29 -10.95 -3.32
CA ASP A 142 18.47 -10.60 -4.74
C ASP A 142 18.22 -9.10 -4.97
N PHE A 143 19.29 -8.33 -4.84
CA PHE A 143 19.22 -6.87 -4.87
C PHE A 143 19.09 -6.29 -6.27
N ASP A 144 19.54 -7.00 -7.30
CA ASP A 144 19.41 -6.53 -8.69
C ASP A 144 17.99 -6.72 -9.18
N LEU A 145 17.37 -7.85 -8.84
CA LEU A 145 15.97 -8.08 -9.11
C LEU A 145 15.08 -7.13 -8.30
N ALA A 146 15.46 -6.82 -7.05
CA ALA A 146 14.76 -5.82 -6.25
C ALA A 146 14.78 -4.43 -6.91
N ASP A 147 15.94 -3.96 -7.37
CA ASP A 147 16.09 -2.67 -8.06
C ASP A 147 15.19 -2.61 -9.31
N MET A 148 15.20 -3.68 -10.11
CA MET A 148 14.37 -3.79 -11.31
C MET A 148 12.88 -3.66 -10.99
N TYR A 149 12.37 -4.45 -10.03
CA TYR A 149 10.95 -4.44 -9.68
C TYR A 149 10.52 -3.13 -9.01
N LEU A 150 11.32 -2.58 -8.10
CA LEU A 150 10.99 -1.29 -7.45
C LEU A 150 10.95 -0.14 -8.46
N ARG A 151 11.87 -0.10 -9.43
CA ARG A 151 11.78 0.87 -10.54
C ARG A 151 10.55 0.65 -11.41
N GLN A 152 10.17 -0.60 -11.64
CA GLN A 152 8.98 -0.91 -12.40
C GLN A 152 7.70 -0.50 -11.65
N SER A 153 7.67 -0.62 -10.32
CA SER A 153 6.60 -0.10 -9.46
C SER A 153 6.40 1.41 -9.65
N ILE A 154 7.49 2.18 -9.55
CA ILE A 154 7.47 3.64 -9.75
C ILE A 154 6.99 4.00 -11.16
N ARG A 155 7.43 3.27 -12.20
CA ARG A 155 7.02 3.50 -13.60
C ARG A 155 5.57 3.13 -13.87
N SER A 156 4.99 2.24 -13.07
CA SER A 156 3.62 1.76 -13.23
C SER A 156 2.62 2.56 -12.40
N GLU A 157 3.03 3.71 -11.85
CA GLU A 157 2.12 4.62 -11.13
C GLU A 157 0.97 5.06 -12.04
N ASP A 158 -0.26 4.76 -11.62
CA ASP A 158 -1.47 5.19 -12.31
C ASP A 158 -2.15 6.32 -11.51
N MET A 159 -2.37 7.46 -12.16
CA MET A 159 -3.07 8.60 -11.58
C MET A 159 -4.56 8.33 -11.30
N LYS A 160 -5.12 7.23 -11.79
CA LYS A 160 -6.48 6.79 -11.47
C LYS A 160 -6.51 5.90 -10.22
N CYS A 161 -5.36 5.39 -9.79
CA CYS A 161 -5.28 4.57 -8.58
C CYS A 161 -5.62 5.42 -7.36
N GLU A 162 -6.55 4.93 -6.52
CA GLU A 162 -6.87 5.61 -5.27
C GLU A 162 -5.82 5.32 -4.18
N ASP A 163 -5.06 4.21 -4.28
CA ASP A 163 -3.96 3.83 -3.38
C ASP A 163 -2.69 4.65 -3.68
N ARG A 164 -2.67 5.92 -3.27
CA ARG A 164 -1.57 6.85 -3.56
C ARG A 164 -0.34 6.67 -2.67
N TRP A 165 -0.44 5.81 -1.66
CA TRP A 165 0.68 5.48 -0.77
C TRP A 165 1.78 4.67 -1.47
N VAL A 166 1.48 3.95 -2.56
CA VAL A 166 2.41 2.97 -3.17
C VAL A 166 3.69 3.61 -3.70
N THR A 167 3.60 4.69 -4.48
CA THR A 167 4.77 5.36 -5.09
C THR A 167 5.78 5.89 -4.06
N PRO A 168 5.38 6.68 -3.04
CA PRO A 168 6.35 7.16 -2.04
C PRO A 168 6.95 6.01 -1.23
N HIS A 169 6.21 4.92 -1.04
CA HIS A 169 6.75 3.69 -0.44
C HIS A 169 7.78 3.02 -1.37
N ALA A 170 7.52 2.88 -2.66
CA ALA A 170 8.50 2.33 -3.61
C ALA A 170 9.79 3.18 -3.66
N LEU A 171 9.67 4.51 -3.62
CA LEU A 171 10.82 5.41 -3.52
C LEU A 171 11.61 5.21 -2.22
N TYR A 172 10.93 5.00 -1.09
CA TYR A 172 11.56 4.66 0.17
C TYR A 172 12.26 3.29 0.11
N GLU A 173 11.63 2.27 -0.47
CA GLU A 173 12.23 0.94 -0.60
C GLU A 173 13.47 0.94 -1.51
N MET A 174 13.55 1.86 -2.50
CA MET A 174 14.77 2.12 -3.27
C MET A 174 15.89 2.65 -2.38
N ALA A 175 15.60 3.59 -1.46
CA ALA A 175 16.58 4.08 -0.51
C ALA A 175 17.03 2.99 0.47
N ALA A 176 16.10 2.18 0.96
CA ALA A 176 16.42 1.05 1.82
C ALA A 176 17.32 0.05 1.07
N LEU A 177 17.03 -0.25 -0.19
CA LEU A 177 17.87 -1.12 -1.04
C LEU A 177 19.32 -0.59 -1.18
N CYS A 178 19.51 0.73 -1.29
CA CYS A 178 20.85 1.32 -1.25
C CYS A 178 21.58 0.98 0.05
N CYS A 179 20.91 1.03 1.20
CA CYS A 179 21.50 0.67 2.50
C CYS A 179 21.95 -0.80 2.55
N PHE A 180 21.11 -1.72 2.07
CA PHE A 180 21.47 -3.13 1.96
C PHE A 180 22.70 -3.34 1.06
N ARG A 181 22.79 -2.63 -0.07
CA ARG A 181 23.95 -2.68 -0.97
C ARG A 181 25.21 -2.08 -0.33
N ILE A 182 25.10 -1.00 0.45
CA ILE A 182 26.23 -0.41 1.22
C ILE A 182 26.82 -1.46 2.17
N MET A 183 25.96 -2.20 2.88
CA MET A 183 26.38 -3.25 3.82
C MET A 183 27.11 -4.43 3.15
N GLN A 184 26.91 -4.66 1.85
CA GLN A 184 27.55 -5.74 1.11
C GLN A 184 28.89 -5.35 0.46
N THR A 185 29.05 -4.10 0.06
CA THR A 185 30.27 -3.65 -0.61
C THR A 185 31.31 -3.15 0.39
N LYS A 186 32.59 -3.40 0.09
CA LYS A 186 33.75 -2.84 0.82
C LYS A 186 34.39 -1.66 0.08
N ASP A 187 33.95 -1.37 -1.14
CA ASP A 187 34.46 -0.26 -1.94
C ASP A 187 33.88 1.06 -1.43
N VAL A 188 34.74 1.87 -0.81
CA VAL A 188 34.41 3.19 -0.24
C VAL A 188 33.79 4.13 -1.28
N TYR A 189 34.24 4.09 -2.54
CA TYR A 189 33.66 4.92 -3.60
C TYR A 189 32.23 4.49 -3.90
N GLN A 190 32.00 3.18 -4.00
CA GLN A 190 30.67 2.63 -4.20
C GLN A 190 29.74 2.88 -2.99
N GLN A 191 30.26 2.79 -1.77
CA GLN A 191 29.52 3.15 -0.55
C GLN A 191 29.08 4.62 -0.57
N LEU A 192 29.99 5.54 -0.90
CA LEU A 192 29.68 6.97 -1.00
C LEU A 192 28.65 7.27 -2.09
N LYS A 193 28.72 6.57 -3.24
CA LYS A 193 27.73 6.70 -4.32
C LYS A 193 26.34 6.25 -3.86
N LEU A 194 26.25 5.07 -3.25
CA LEU A 194 24.98 4.52 -2.74
C LEU A 194 24.42 5.37 -1.60
N TYR A 195 25.27 5.92 -0.74
CA TYR A 195 24.86 6.84 0.33
C TYR A 195 24.14 8.07 -0.24
N LYS A 196 24.74 8.72 -1.25
CA LYS A 196 24.14 9.87 -1.93
C LYS A 196 22.85 9.51 -2.64
N GLU A 197 22.82 8.35 -3.29
CA GLU A 197 21.64 7.84 -3.98
C GLU A 197 20.48 7.58 -3.00
N ALA A 198 20.75 6.99 -1.83
CA ALA A 198 19.76 6.75 -0.80
C ALA A 198 19.08 8.04 -0.32
N HIS A 199 19.89 9.08 -0.01
CA HIS A 199 19.37 10.40 0.38
C HIS A 199 18.49 11.04 -0.71
N GLU A 200 18.86 10.90 -1.99
CA GLU A 200 18.05 11.42 -3.08
C GLU A 200 16.71 10.66 -3.22
N TRP A 201 16.70 9.35 -3.02
CA TRP A 201 15.47 8.56 -3.02
C TRP A 201 14.54 8.94 -1.86
N ILE A 202 15.09 9.12 -0.64
CA ILE A 202 14.32 9.60 0.51
C ILE A 202 13.71 10.97 0.22
N ARG A 203 14.52 11.90 -0.31
CA ARG A 203 14.05 13.23 -0.69
C ARG A 203 12.91 13.19 -1.70
N LYS A 204 12.96 12.29 -2.69
CA LYS A 204 11.87 12.10 -3.65
C LYS A 204 10.61 11.56 -2.99
N SER A 205 10.75 10.59 -2.09
CA SER A 205 9.64 10.04 -1.31
C SER A 205 8.94 11.13 -0.48
N GLU A 206 9.70 11.93 0.28
CA GLU A 206 9.15 13.02 1.09
C GLU A 206 8.52 14.14 0.27
N LYS A 207 9.09 14.49 -0.89
CA LYS A 207 8.48 15.44 -1.83
C LYS A 207 7.11 14.95 -2.31
N HIS A 208 6.98 13.66 -2.62
CA HIS A 208 5.71 13.08 -3.06
C HIS A 208 4.65 13.17 -1.95
N LEU A 209 5.02 12.86 -0.71
CA LEU A 209 4.17 13.04 0.46
C LEU A 209 3.74 14.52 0.64
N ALA A 210 4.68 15.45 0.58
CA ALA A 210 4.39 16.89 0.73
C ALA A 210 3.45 17.41 -0.36
N HIS A 211 3.65 17.01 -1.63
CA HIS A 211 2.76 17.37 -2.72
C HIS A 211 1.33 16.88 -2.50
N ARG A 212 1.16 15.67 -1.97
CA ARG A 212 -0.17 15.12 -1.64
C ARG A 212 -0.86 15.90 -0.53
N VAL A 213 -0.15 16.19 0.56
CA VAL A 213 -0.68 16.99 1.68
C VAL A 213 -1.14 18.37 1.20
N ASN A 214 -0.31 19.05 0.39
CA ASN A 214 -0.62 20.37 -0.16
C ASN A 214 -1.86 20.34 -1.06
N HIS A 215 -1.98 19.33 -1.93
CA HIS A 215 -3.13 19.17 -2.82
C HIS A 215 -4.43 18.92 -2.04
N LEU A 216 -4.39 18.09 -0.99
CA LEU A 216 -5.55 17.84 -0.12
C LEU A 216 -5.98 19.10 0.63
N GLN A 217 -5.04 19.90 1.13
CA GLN A 217 -5.34 21.17 1.80
C GLN A 217 -5.97 22.18 0.84
N GLN A 218 -5.48 22.29 -0.39
CA GLN A 218 -6.05 23.17 -1.41
C GLN A 218 -7.49 22.78 -1.78
N GLN A 219 -7.78 21.49 -1.91
CA GLN A 219 -9.14 21.01 -2.18
C GLN A 219 -10.11 21.33 -1.03
N GLN A 220 -9.68 21.17 0.22
CA GLN A 220 -10.49 21.50 1.39
C GLN A 220 -10.80 23.00 1.47
N GLN A 221 -9.83 23.86 1.16
CA GLN A 221 -10.03 25.31 1.13
C GLN A 221 -11.02 25.73 0.04
N GLN A 222 -10.95 25.12 -1.15
CA GLN A 222 -11.90 25.41 -2.24
C GLN A 222 -13.34 24.97 -1.91
N GLN A 223 -13.51 23.80 -1.27
CA GLN A 223 -14.84 23.31 -0.86
C GLN A 223 -15.47 24.16 0.26
N GLN A 224 -14.67 24.73 1.16
CA GLN A 224 -15.17 25.66 2.17
C GLN A 224 -15.59 27.02 1.57
N GLN A 225 -15.01 27.40 0.44
CA GLN A 225 -15.28 28.69 -0.22
C GLN A 225 -16.51 28.65 -1.15
N TYR A 226 -16.87 27.47 -1.69
CA TYR A 226 -18.05 27.26 -2.53
C TYR A 226 -18.79 25.95 -2.14
N PRO A 227 -19.72 25.98 -1.17
CA PRO A 227 -20.48 24.81 -0.79
C PRO A 227 -21.53 24.46 -1.87
N HIS A 228 -21.37 23.33 -2.57
CA HIS A 228 -22.38 22.82 -3.50
C HIS A 228 -23.59 22.23 -2.71
N PRO A 229 -24.86 22.46 -3.12
CA PRO A 229 -26.02 22.09 -2.30
C PRO A 229 -26.44 20.61 -2.31
N GLN A 230 -25.64 19.70 -2.88
CA GLN A 230 -26.01 18.29 -3.01
C GLN A 230 -24.89 17.40 -2.47
N GLU A 231 -25.25 16.58 -1.47
CA GLU A 231 -24.43 15.68 -0.64
C GLU A 231 -23.92 16.28 0.68
N ALA A 232 -24.80 16.26 1.67
CA ALA A 232 -24.47 16.47 3.08
C ALA A 232 -23.80 15.22 3.69
N GLU A 233 -22.68 14.76 3.13
CA GLU A 233 -21.69 14.01 3.90
C GLU A 233 -20.65 15.02 4.39
N SER A 234 -20.51 15.17 5.70
CA SER A 234 -19.54 16.10 6.29
C SER A 234 -18.11 15.66 5.96
N VAL A 235 -17.56 16.25 4.89
CA VAL A 235 -16.18 16.04 4.46
C VAL A 235 -15.24 16.67 5.48
N THR A 236 -14.75 15.90 6.46
CA THR A 236 -13.47 16.22 7.11
C THR A 236 -12.66 14.98 7.49
N SER A 237 -11.33 15.12 7.32
CA SER A 237 -10.16 14.22 7.46
C SER A 237 -10.18 12.92 6.68
N ASP A 238 -9.39 12.98 5.61
CA ASP A 238 -8.71 11.87 4.95
C ASP A 238 -9.60 10.96 4.11
N ASN A 239 -10.13 11.51 3.02
CA ASN A 239 -10.93 10.79 2.03
C ASN A 239 -10.21 9.60 1.37
N THR A 240 -8.89 9.48 1.53
CA THR A 240 -8.10 8.36 1.00
C THR A 240 -7.87 7.27 2.05
N GLY A 241 -7.87 7.57 3.35
CA GLY A 241 -7.41 6.62 4.38
C GLY A 241 -5.91 6.35 4.35
N ASP A 242 -5.14 7.12 3.58
CA ASP A 242 -3.69 6.95 3.45
C ASP A 242 -2.89 7.68 4.53
N SER A 243 -3.49 8.62 5.29
CA SER A 243 -2.74 9.45 6.25
C SER A 243 -1.99 8.64 7.30
N ASP A 244 -2.50 7.49 7.73
CA ASP A 244 -1.78 6.61 8.66
C ASP A 244 -0.53 6.03 7.98
N TRP A 245 -0.64 5.61 6.72
CA TRP A 245 0.48 5.09 5.92
C TRP A 245 1.51 6.16 5.61
N ASP A 246 1.07 7.37 5.25
CA ASP A 246 1.93 8.51 4.97
C ASP A 246 2.70 8.93 6.24
N SER A 247 2.04 8.94 7.40
CA SER A 247 2.66 9.24 8.69
C SER A 247 3.70 8.20 9.08
N ARG A 248 3.39 6.91 8.92
CA ARG A 248 4.34 5.81 9.16
C ARG A 248 5.52 5.88 8.20
N LEU A 249 5.29 6.17 6.93
CA LEU A 249 6.34 6.30 5.94
C LEU A 249 7.30 7.44 6.30
N HIS A 250 6.76 8.60 6.71
CA HIS A 250 7.60 9.71 7.15
C HIS A 250 8.53 9.29 8.30
N VAL A 251 7.99 8.61 9.34
CA VAL A 251 8.82 8.08 10.44
C VAL A 251 9.87 7.09 9.91
N ARG A 252 9.51 6.19 8.98
CA ARG A 252 10.46 5.26 8.36
C ARG A 252 11.57 5.99 7.60
N CYS A 253 11.26 7.05 6.87
CA CYS A 253 12.27 7.89 6.21
C CYS A 253 13.24 8.50 7.22
N GLN A 254 12.75 9.05 8.34
CA GLN A 254 13.59 9.63 9.39
C GLN A 254 14.51 8.59 10.02
N LEU A 255 13.97 7.42 10.39
CA LEU A 255 14.77 6.30 10.92
C LEU A 255 15.82 5.80 9.91
N LEU A 256 15.50 5.82 8.61
CA LEU A 256 16.47 5.44 7.57
C LEU A 256 17.57 6.49 7.39
N ILE A 257 17.25 7.79 7.50
CA ILE A 257 18.25 8.87 7.53
C ILE A 257 19.19 8.69 8.72
N GLU A 258 18.65 8.47 9.92
CA GLU A 258 19.45 8.19 11.11
C GLU A 258 20.35 6.98 10.89
N LYS A 259 19.81 5.91 10.31
CA LYS A 259 20.59 4.71 9.99
C LYS A 259 21.68 4.96 8.95
N LEU A 260 21.45 5.86 8.00
CA LEU A 260 22.42 6.21 6.99
C LEU A 260 23.63 6.93 7.59
N GLU A 261 23.46 7.70 8.67
CA GLU A 261 24.59 8.36 9.35
C GLU A 261 25.63 7.37 9.90
N ASP A 262 25.23 6.11 10.19
CA ASP A 262 26.17 5.05 10.56
C ASP A 262 27.18 4.74 9.42
N PHE A 263 26.82 5.03 8.18
CA PHE A 263 27.65 4.82 6.99
C PHE A 263 28.39 6.08 6.52
N ARG A 264 28.33 7.16 7.31
CA ARG A 264 29.03 8.39 6.98
C ARG A 264 30.54 8.19 7.10
N LEU A 265 31.19 8.10 5.94
CA LEU A 265 32.63 7.97 5.76
C LEU A 265 33.36 9.28 6.05
#